data_AF-A0A934ET69-F1
#
_entry.id   AF-A0A934ET69-F1
#
_cell.length_a   1.000
_cell.length_b   1.000
_cell.length_c   1.000
_cell.angle_alpha   90.00
_cell.angle_beta   90.00
_cell.angle_gamma   90.00
#
_symmetry.space_group_name_H-M   'P 1'
#
loop_
_entity.id
_entity.type
_entity.pdbx_description
1 polymer ?
#
loop_
_entity_poly.entity_id
_entity_poly.type
_entity_poly.pdbx_seq_one_letter_code
_entity_poly.pdbx_strand_id
1 'polypeptide(L)' 'MERFLRIDRRIIFAIITVAVIVSLILRFELPIPPSEPVQGVYEKIESLPKGSHVMIAFDYDPSSKEELQPMAVAF' A
#
# COMPACT_ATOMS: atom_id res chain seq x y z
N MET A 1 2.10 -31.14 24.21
CA MET A 1 1.03 -30.48 23.43
C MET A 1 -0.21 -30.07 24.25
N GLU A 2 -0.40 -30.54 25.49
CA GLU A 2 -1.62 -30.23 26.27
C GLU A 2 -1.65 -28.85 26.97
N ARG A 3 -0.49 -28.20 27.15
CA ARG A 3 -0.38 -26.94 27.92
C ARG A 3 -0.95 -25.71 27.18
N PHE A 4 -0.99 -25.73 25.85
CA PHE A 4 -1.61 -24.66 25.05
C PHE A 4 -3.16 -24.70 25.09
N LEU A 5 -3.76 -25.85 25.42
CA LEU A 5 -5.21 -26.03 25.44
C LEU A 5 -5.89 -25.51 26.73
N ARG A 6 -5.11 -25.10 27.74
CA ARG A 6 -5.64 -24.53 29.01
C ARG A 6 -5.58 -23.01 29.07
N ILE A 7 -5.15 -22.33 28.01
CA ILE A 7 -5.16 -20.86 27.98
C ILE A 7 -6.61 -20.40 27.74
N ASP A 8 -7.11 -19.54 28.62
CA ASP A 8 -8.44 -18.94 28.45
C ASP A 8 -8.46 -18.13 27.15
N ARG A 9 -9.41 -18.47 26.26
CA ARG A 9 -9.65 -17.75 25.00
C ARG A 9 -9.79 -16.24 25.18
N ARG A 10 -10.29 -15.77 26.33
CA ARG A 10 -10.41 -14.34 26.64
C ARG A 10 -9.06 -13.64 26.67
N ILE A 11 -8.02 -14.30 27.17
CA ILE A 11 -6.66 -13.75 27.21
C ILE A 11 -6.09 -13.66 25.79
N ILE A 12 -6.34 -14.68 24.96
CA ILE A 12 -5.93 -14.68 23.55
C ILE A 12 -6.59 -13.51 22.82
N PHE A 13 -7.91 -13.35 22.97
CA PHE A 13 -8.64 -12.24 22.36
C PHE A 13 -8.25 -10.87 22.92
N ALA A 14 -7.86 -10.77 24.19
CA ALA A 14 -7.33 -9.52 24.75
C ALA A 14 -5.98 -9.15 24.11
N ILE A 15 -5.07 -10.12 23.93
CA ILE A 15 -3.75 -9.90 23.30
C ILE A 15 -3.92 -9.51 21.83
N ILE A 16 -4.60 -10.36 21.05
CA ILE A 16 -5.66 -9.97 20.10
C ILE A 16 -5.86 -8.47 19.85
N THR A 17 -6.86 -7.97 20.57
CA THR A 17 -7.35 -6.61 20.57
C THR A 17 -6.25 -5.60 20.83
N VAL A 18 -5.38 -5.83 21.82
CA VAL A 18 -4.29 -4.90 22.13
C VAL A 18 -3.33 -4.79 20.96
N ALA A 19 -2.94 -5.89 20.33
CA ALA A 19 -2.04 -5.89 19.17
C ALA A 19 -2.64 -5.11 17.98
N VAL A 20 -3.93 -5.28 17.71
CA VAL A 20 -4.64 -4.53 16.65
C VAL A 20 -4.72 -3.04 16.99
N ILE A 21 -5.11 -2.68 18.22
CA ILE A 21 -5.19 -1.27 18.66
C ILE A 21 -3.83 -0.60 18.55
N VAL A 22 -2.77 -1.27 19.00
CA VAL A 22 -1.40 -0.75 18.92
C VAL A 22 -0.98 -0.56 17.46
N SER A 23 -1.26 -1.51 16.57
CA SER A 23 -0.96 -1.40 15.14
C SER A 23 -1.69 -0.23 14.47
N LEU A 24 -2.94 0.05 14.86
CA LEU A 24 -3.72 1.17 14.31
C LEU A 24 -3.23 2.53 14.79
N ILE A 25 -2.74 2.64 16.03
CA ILE A 25 -2.22 3.88 16.61
C ILE A 25 -0.80 4.16 16.11
N LEU A 26 0.03 3.12 16.00
CA LEU A 26 1.38 3.24 15.46
C LEU A 26 1.32 3.38 13.95
N ARG A 27 1.37 4.63 13.46
CA ARG A 27 1.57 4.92 12.04
C ARG A 27 3.01 4.60 11.68
N PHE A 28 3.24 3.42 11.12
CA PHE A 28 4.52 3.05 10.55
C PHE A 28 4.62 3.62 9.13
N GLU A 29 5.49 4.61 8.95
CA GLU A 29 5.90 5.05 7.62
C GLU A 29 7.03 4.13 7.15
N LEU A 30 6.67 3.16 6.31
CA LEU A 30 7.67 2.33 5.63
C LEU A 30 8.13 3.09 4.38
N PRO A 31 9.44 3.30 4.18
CA PRO A 31 9.93 3.88 2.95
C PRO A 31 9.64 2.91 1.79
N ILE A 32 8.94 3.40 0.77
CA ILE A 32 8.65 2.65 -0.45
C ILE A 32 9.47 3.31 -1.57
N PRO A 33 10.73 2.88 -1.79
CA PRO A 33 11.54 3.45 -2.86
C PRO A 33 10.94 3.08 -4.23
N PRO A 34 10.96 4.00 -5.20
CA PRO A 34 10.54 3.67 -6.56
C PRO A 34 11.51 2.66 -7.16
N SER A 35 10.98 1.74 -7.96
CA SER A 35 11.79 0.76 -8.68
C SER A 35 12.47 1.41 -9.89
N GLU A 36 13.59 0.84 -10.34
CA GLU A 36 14.33 1.29 -11.53
C GLU A 36 13.42 1.51 -12.76
N PRO A 37 12.47 0.61 -13.10
CA PRO A 37 11.57 0.85 -14.24
C PRO A 37 10.66 2.06 -14.03
N VAL A 38 10.17 2.29 -12.81
CA VAL A 38 9.29 3.43 -12.50
C VAL A 38 10.06 4.74 -12.62
N GLN A 39 11.29 4.79 -12.09
CA GLN A 39 12.16 5.95 -12.21
C GLN A 39 12.48 6.26 -13.69
N GLY A 40 12.83 5.25 -14.48
CA GLY A 40 13.17 5.44 -15.89
C GLY A 40 11.99 5.97 -16.72
N VAL A 41 10.76 5.50 -16.46
CA VAL A 41 9.55 6.03 -17.12
C VAL A 41 9.30 7.48 -16.71
N TYR A 42 9.40 7.79 -15.41
CA TYR A 42 9.21 9.15 -14.89
C TYR A 42 10.20 10.14 -15.51
N GLU A 43 11.49 9.83 -15.49
CA GLU A 43 12.54 10.66 -16.10
C GLU A 43 12.33 10.84 -17.60
N LYS A 44 11.88 9.79 -18.29
CA LYS A 44 11.60 9.88 -19.72
C LYS A 44 10.48 10.87 -20.01
N ILE A 45 9.41 10.85 -19.22
CA ILE A 45 8.29 11.80 -19.36
C ILE A 45 8.76 13.23 -19.05
N GLU A 46 9.50 13.43 -17.95
CA GLU A 46 10.04 14.74 -17.55
C GLU A 46 10.99 15.34 -18.60
N SER A 47 11.69 14.49 -19.37
CA SER A 47 12.58 14.95 -20.45
C SER A 47 11.87 15.42 -21.72
N LEU A 48 10.54 15.21 -21.84
CA LEU A 48 9.81 15.56 -23.05
C LEU A 48 9.61 17.08 -23.17
N PRO A 49 9.60 17.64 -24.40
CA PRO A 49 9.28 19.05 -24.60
C PRO A 49 7.89 19.40 -24.07
N LYS A 50 7.73 20.64 -23.57
CA LYS A 50 6.44 21.13 -23.11
C LYS A 50 5.39 21.03 -24.21
N GLY A 51 4.21 20.50 -23.86
CA GLY A 51 3.11 20.27 -24.80
C GLY A 51 3.18 18.91 -25.52
N SER A 52 4.13 18.04 -25.17
CA SER A 52 4.14 16.66 -25.67
C SER A 52 2.90 15.90 -25.19
N HIS A 53 2.34 15.06 -26.06
CA HIS A 53 1.25 14.18 -25.72
C HIS A 53 1.79 12.83 -25.23
N VAL A 54 1.35 12.40 -24.05
CA VAL A 54 1.66 11.10 -23.48
C VAL A 54 0.37 10.28 -23.43
N MET A 55 0.40 9.07 -23.96
CA MET A 55 -0.71 8.12 -23.89
C MET A 55 -0.36 7.03 -22.87
N ILE A 56 -1.29 6.77 -21.96
CA ILE A 56 -1.10 5.84 -20.84
C ILE A 56 -2.24 4.85 -20.85
N ALA A 57 -1.91 3.57 -20.83
CA ALA A 57 -2.88 2.53 -20.55
C ALA A 57 -3.01 2.42 -19.02
N PHE A 58 -4.19 2.73 -18.50
CA PHE A 58 -4.54 2.53 -17.11
C PHE A 58 -5.36 1.24 -17.00
N ASP A 59 -4.83 0.21 -16.36
CA ASP A 59 -5.53 -1.05 -16.08
C ASP A 59 -6.51 -0.86 -14.91
N TYR A 60 -7.44 0.08 -15.06
CA TYR A 60 -8.35 0.52 -14.01
C TYR A 60 -9.57 -0.41 -13.91
N ASP A 61 -9.72 -1.09 -12.77
CA ASP A 61 -10.87 -1.93 -12.46
C ASP A 61 -11.62 -1.41 -11.21
N PRO A 62 -12.97 -1.37 -11.19
CA PRO A 62 -13.75 -0.92 -10.04
C PRO A 62 -13.46 -1.66 -8.73
N SER A 63 -13.08 -2.93 -8.80
CA SER A 63 -12.74 -3.74 -7.62
C SER A 63 -11.39 -3.36 -6.98
N SER A 64 -10.52 -2.69 -7.74
CA SER A 64 -9.22 -2.18 -7.29
C SER A 64 -9.18 -0.65 -7.21
N LYS A 65 -10.35 0.01 -7.24
CA LYS A 65 -10.48 1.46 -7.29
C LYS A 65 -9.69 2.17 -6.19
N GLU A 66 -9.76 1.68 -4.95
CA GLU A 66 -9.16 2.35 -3.80
C GLU A 66 -7.63 2.42 -3.90
N GLU A 67 -7.00 1.45 -4.58
CA GLU A 67 -5.56 1.41 -4.85
C GLU A 67 -5.21 2.22 -6.12
N LEU A 68 -5.99 2.07 -7.19
CA LEU A 68 -5.66 2.62 -8.51
C LEU A 68 -6.06 4.08 -8.68
N GLN A 69 -7.12 4.55 -8.00
CA GLN A 69 -7.62 5.91 -8.12
C GLN A 69 -6.60 6.97 -7.70
N PRO A 70 -5.87 6.83 -6.57
CA PRO A 70 -4.79 7.75 -6.23
C PRO A 70 -3.69 7.80 -7.30
N MET A 71 -3.35 6.66 -7.91
CA MET A 71 -2.34 6.61 -8.97
C MET A 71 -2.82 7.31 -10.25
N ALA A 72 -4.10 7.16 -10.60
CA ALA A 72 -4.69 7.75 -11.81
C ALA A 72 -4.81 9.28 -11.75
N VAL A 73 -4.97 9.85 -10.55
CA VAL A 73 -5.06 11.32 -10.37
C VAL A 73 -3.71 11.99 -10.15
N ALA A 74 -2.70 11.23 -9.73
CA ALA A 74 -1.36 11.75 -9.44
C ALA A 74 -0.47 11.88 -10.68
N PHE A 75 -0.84 11.21 -11.78
CA PHE A 75 -0.20 11.38 -13.07
C PHE A 75 -0.62 12.71 -13.72
#